data_AF-A0AAV2Z7Z5-F1
#
_entry.id   AF-A0AAV2Z7Z5-F1
#
_cell.length_a   1.000
_cell.length_b   1.000
_cell.length_c   1.000
_cell.angle_alpha   90.00
_cell.angle_beta   90.00
_cell.angle_gamma   90.00
#
_symmetry.space_group_name_H-M   'P 1'
#
loop_
_entity.id
_entity.type
_entity.pdbx_description
1 polymer ?
#
loop_
_entity_poly.entity_id
_entity_poly.type
_entity_poly.pdbx_seq_one_letter_code
_entity_poly.pdbx_strand_id
1 'polypeptide(L)'
;MSTAFGGQYMVMPPEAEQLIESQIVIQPVESIGQSAAWLSYHHVVEKLNLQAHQSAQHKQDNFVVEALLTYNKYPTLLTNLLALELWKTNVFPLVQAKNRENASMRLYFILYHEATLSNLLEVAFYHEHVVESLDDDLMLEVVDYCVRKLTWLISLPRSAIAQQTTFHKSGSEIVEMMRTQSPANELARQQMEIEFRIAVQCVTILRYVAERLHLLPLSIVSRLMDTHDVLLSLVVLVENPPWTHKVIEDGTEEVRWKKFSHQKWKFVEPSDLLVLTTTEAQVWLAIYYLLCTQSAREHYQITQYRKDQLLRVRKYLNDLLLDQLPLLTAIQRYLDELSLVQAGTSVVNCGSLVMETVPYARDALIRKYRKSGEYQRIAETFDTMSESLQRTDDLRELAQVYQMEGIEELLDADETALRMDTKDEDNKDGDVSETEEMPVPQSVRLVVRNTPPQKKKALIVEIDDENDNNQGAPNDSESLQPTLVIDFDVDFSNRKLLESRSSRYYRYPLVPTQDKLNRVPVHSHAAVDVHVRIDHIVTSTDSDTTQLKCPDLELPSNSSGKIWKQIGSLEDASPMILLCQFVPSHGNQSDDDRAVFELALRTMFLSVPC
;
A
#
# COMPACT_ATOMS: atom_id res chain seq x y z
N MET A 1 35.17 8.84 14.39
CA MET A 1 34.79 9.12 13.00
C MET A 1 33.40 8.55 12.74
N SER A 2 32.37 9.03 13.45
CA SER A 2 31.05 8.39 13.55
C SER A 2 29.89 9.32 13.16
N THR A 3 30.17 10.45 12.51
CA THR A 3 29.16 11.49 12.26
C THR A 3 29.20 12.03 10.83
N ALA A 4 29.73 11.25 9.87
CA ALA A 4 29.88 11.70 8.48
C ALA A 4 28.97 10.96 7.47
N PHE A 5 28.20 9.96 7.90
CA PHE A 5 27.24 9.26 7.04
C PHE A 5 25.89 9.20 7.78
N GLY A 6 24.93 9.99 7.32
CA GLY A 6 23.64 10.26 7.96
C GLY A 6 22.62 9.14 7.81
N GLY A 7 22.96 7.91 8.21
CA GLY A 7 22.01 6.80 8.39
C GLY A 7 22.29 6.10 9.71
N GLN A 8 21.28 5.97 10.57
CA GLN A 8 21.38 5.24 11.83
C GLN A 8 21.33 3.73 11.52
N TYR A 9 22.48 3.11 11.21
CA TYR A 9 22.53 1.69 10.88
C TYR A 9 22.38 0.81 12.13
N MET A 10 21.47 -0.17 12.08
CA MET A 10 21.36 -1.24 13.08
C MET A 10 22.58 -2.18 13.05
N VAL A 11 23.16 -2.40 11.86
CA VAL A 11 24.37 -3.18 11.59
C VAL A 11 25.22 -2.39 10.61
N MET A 12 26.50 -2.19 10.91
CA MET A 12 27.39 -1.50 9.97
C MET A 12 27.66 -2.39 8.74
N PRO A 13 27.80 -1.83 7.52
CA PRO A 13 28.07 -2.63 6.32
C PRO A 13 29.19 -3.68 6.42
N PRO A 14 30.41 -3.37 6.91
CA PRO A 14 31.46 -4.39 7.04
C PRO A 14 31.14 -5.46 8.10
N GLU A 15 30.34 -5.12 9.11
CA GLU A 15 29.87 -6.09 10.10
C GLU A 15 28.87 -7.04 9.43
N ALA A 16 27.94 -6.53 8.64
CA ALA A 16 26.97 -7.36 7.92
C ALA A 16 27.65 -8.31 6.93
N GLU A 17 28.64 -7.85 6.17
CA GLU A 17 29.45 -8.71 5.28
C GLU A 17 30.11 -9.85 6.05
N GLN A 18 30.77 -9.54 7.17
CA GLN A 18 31.42 -10.55 8.00
C GLN A 18 30.40 -11.56 8.57
N LEU A 19 29.24 -11.10 9.04
CA LEU A 19 28.17 -11.95 9.56
C LEU A 19 27.61 -12.88 8.47
N ILE A 20 27.37 -12.33 7.28
CA ILE A 20 26.86 -13.06 6.11
C ILE A 20 27.85 -14.14 5.69
N GLU A 21 29.12 -13.79 5.53
CA GLU A 21 30.16 -14.72 5.08
C GLU A 21 30.35 -15.87 6.08
N SER A 22 30.50 -15.54 7.37
CA SER A 22 30.93 -16.48 8.40
C SER A 22 29.80 -17.26 9.08
N GLN A 23 28.61 -16.66 9.26
CA GLN A 23 27.55 -17.24 10.09
C GLN A 23 26.36 -17.77 9.29
N ILE A 24 26.17 -17.34 8.03
CA ILE A 24 25.11 -17.90 7.18
C ILE A 24 25.60 -19.24 6.61
N VAL A 25 25.20 -20.31 7.33
CA VAL A 25 25.56 -21.71 7.08
C VAL A 25 24.33 -22.60 7.12
N ILE A 26 24.40 -23.75 6.44
CA ILE A 26 23.30 -24.71 6.39
C ILE A 26 23.02 -25.25 7.79
N GLN A 27 21.76 -25.13 8.23
CA GLN A 27 21.27 -25.65 9.49
C GLN A 27 20.61 -27.01 9.25
N PRO A 28 21.21 -28.11 9.73
CA PRO A 28 20.59 -29.42 9.60
C PRO A 28 19.34 -29.51 10.49
N VAL A 29 18.33 -30.29 10.06
CA VAL A 29 17.02 -30.39 10.73
C VAL A 29 17.14 -30.82 12.20
N GLU A 30 18.15 -31.62 12.54
CA GLU A 30 18.42 -32.07 13.91
C GLU A 30 18.92 -30.94 14.82
N SER A 31 19.57 -29.91 14.26
CA SER A 31 20.16 -28.81 15.05
C SER A 31 19.17 -27.71 15.42
N ILE A 32 18.02 -27.66 14.72
CA ILE A 32 17.00 -26.61 14.84
C ILE A 32 16.49 -26.56 16.28
N GLY A 33 16.69 -25.42 16.93
CA GLY A 33 16.27 -25.18 18.32
C GLY A 33 17.08 -25.89 19.39
N GLN A 34 17.94 -26.86 19.03
CA GLN A 34 18.69 -27.69 19.98
C GLN A 34 20.07 -27.14 20.30
N SER A 35 20.76 -26.58 19.30
CA SER A 35 22.15 -26.11 19.48
C SER A 35 22.21 -24.62 19.82
N ALA A 36 23.19 -24.23 20.65
CA ALA A 36 23.50 -22.81 20.87
C ALA A 36 23.94 -22.12 19.56
N ALA A 37 24.55 -22.88 18.64
CA ALA A 37 24.89 -22.41 17.30
C ALA A 37 23.65 -22.00 16.50
N TRP A 38 22.55 -22.77 16.58
CA TRP A 38 21.29 -22.43 15.90
C TRP A 38 20.67 -21.14 16.46
N LEU A 39 20.73 -20.92 17.78
CA LEU A 39 20.27 -19.65 18.36
C LEU A 39 21.09 -18.45 17.88
N SER A 40 22.42 -18.59 17.88
CA SER A 40 23.30 -17.55 17.33
C SER A 40 22.96 -17.27 15.86
N TYR A 41 22.74 -18.32 15.07
CA TYR A 41 22.30 -18.19 13.68
C TYR A 41 20.95 -17.47 13.56
N HIS A 42 19.95 -17.85 14.37
CA HIS A 42 18.65 -17.19 14.41
C HIS A 42 18.78 -15.68 14.67
N HIS A 43 19.57 -15.31 15.68
CA HIS A 43 19.81 -13.92 16.05
C HIS A 43 20.50 -13.14 14.92
N VAL A 44 21.51 -13.73 14.28
CA VAL A 44 22.21 -13.08 13.17
C VAL A 44 21.29 -12.85 11.98
N VAL A 45 20.48 -13.83 11.62
CA VAL A 45 19.51 -13.70 10.53
C VAL A 45 18.46 -12.64 10.87
N GLU A 46 18.00 -12.58 12.12
CA GLU A 46 17.07 -11.55 12.57
C GLU A 46 17.69 -10.15 12.50
N LYS A 47 18.94 -10.00 12.96
CA LYS A 47 19.70 -8.75 12.87
C LYS A 47 19.82 -8.26 11.43
N LEU A 48 20.20 -9.16 10.51
CA LEU A 48 20.32 -8.86 9.09
C LEU A 48 18.96 -8.53 8.46
N ASN A 49 17.89 -9.25 8.86
CA ASN A 49 16.53 -8.99 8.39
C ASN A 49 16.06 -7.59 8.79
N LEU A 50 16.25 -7.19 10.04
CA LEU A 50 15.88 -5.86 10.53
C LEU A 50 16.63 -4.76 9.76
N GLN A 51 17.95 -4.93 9.56
CA GLN A 51 18.75 -3.99 8.76
C GLN A 51 18.30 -3.92 7.29
N ALA A 52 17.96 -5.07 6.68
CA ALA A 52 17.48 -5.09 5.29
C ALA A 52 16.16 -4.33 5.15
N HIS A 53 15.23 -4.48 6.09
CA HIS A 53 13.99 -3.71 6.11
C HIS A 53 14.22 -2.23 6.39
N GLN A 54 15.11 -1.88 7.31
CA GLN A 54 15.47 -0.48 7.57
C GLN A 54 16.01 0.20 6.30
N SER A 55 16.89 -0.48 5.57
CA SER A 55 17.47 0.01 4.32
C SER A 55 16.37 0.24 3.27
N ALA A 56 15.41 -0.68 3.16
CA ALA A 56 14.27 -0.55 2.27
C ALA A 56 13.33 0.61 2.67
N GLN A 57 13.03 0.78 3.96
CA GLN A 57 12.19 1.88 4.46
C GLN A 57 12.82 3.25 4.19
N HIS A 58 14.14 3.35 4.33
CA HIS A 58 14.90 4.58 4.03
C HIS A 58 15.20 4.76 2.55
N LYS A 59 14.77 3.83 1.69
CA LYS A 59 15.07 3.80 0.24
C LYS A 59 16.56 3.94 -0.05
N GLN A 60 17.37 3.31 0.78
CA GLN A 60 18.82 3.24 0.64
C GLN A 60 19.23 1.95 -0.05
N ASP A 61 20.48 1.92 -0.55
CA ASP A 61 21.07 0.71 -1.09
C ASP A 61 21.08 -0.41 -0.05
N ASN A 62 20.52 -1.57 -0.41
CA ASN A 62 20.35 -2.68 0.52
C ASN A 62 21.60 -3.55 0.57
N PHE A 63 22.63 -3.07 1.26
CA PHE A 63 23.93 -3.76 1.36
C PHE A 63 23.82 -5.18 1.94
N VAL A 64 22.79 -5.50 2.74
CA VAL A 64 22.55 -6.86 3.23
C VAL A 64 22.16 -7.78 2.06
N VAL A 65 21.26 -7.34 1.19
CA VAL A 65 20.84 -8.07 -0.02
C VAL A 65 22.04 -8.24 -0.96
N GLU A 66 22.79 -7.18 -1.21
CA GLU A 66 23.99 -7.21 -2.07
C GLU A 66 25.07 -8.16 -1.53
N ALA A 67 25.31 -8.17 -0.22
CA ALA A 67 26.27 -9.08 0.40
C ALA A 67 25.79 -10.53 0.35
N LEU A 68 24.49 -10.80 0.57
CA LEU A 68 23.93 -12.15 0.42
C LEU A 68 24.12 -12.70 -0.99
N LEU A 69 23.96 -11.84 -1.99
CA LEU A 69 24.22 -12.16 -3.38
C LEU A 69 25.72 -12.41 -3.64
N THR A 70 26.57 -11.47 -3.25
CA THR A 70 28.02 -11.50 -3.45
C THR A 70 28.66 -12.75 -2.85
N TYR A 71 28.22 -13.16 -1.65
CA TYR A 71 28.71 -14.36 -0.97
C TYR A 71 27.93 -15.65 -1.30
N ASN A 72 27.02 -15.60 -2.27
CA ASN A 72 26.17 -16.70 -2.72
C ASN A 72 25.45 -17.44 -1.57
N LYS A 73 24.74 -16.69 -0.73
CA LYS A 73 24.08 -17.21 0.49
C LYS A 73 22.60 -17.53 0.31
N TYR A 74 21.95 -17.12 -0.79
CA TYR A 74 20.56 -17.50 -1.08
C TYR A 74 20.30 -19.02 -1.12
N PRO A 75 21.15 -19.86 -1.74
CA PRO A 75 20.97 -21.31 -1.70
C PRO A 75 20.95 -21.85 -0.27
N THR A 76 21.78 -21.27 0.61
CA THR A 76 21.86 -21.65 2.03
C THR A 76 20.60 -21.22 2.79
N LEU A 77 20.17 -19.97 2.61
CA LEU A 77 18.94 -19.46 3.24
C LEU A 77 17.71 -20.25 2.82
N LEU A 78 17.57 -20.59 1.52
CA LEU A 78 16.48 -21.39 1.01
C LEU A 78 16.51 -22.83 1.55
N THR A 79 17.68 -23.46 1.59
CA THR A 79 17.83 -24.79 2.21
C THR A 79 17.40 -24.77 3.68
N ASN A 80 17.78 -23.71 4.41
CA ASN A 80 17.40 -23.54 5.82
C ASN A 80 15.90 -23.31 5.99
N LEU A 81 15.28 -22.53 5.10
CA LEU A 81 13.84 -22.31 5.06
C LEU A 81 13.08 -23.63 4.84
N LEU A 82 13.51 -24.43 3.85
CA LEU A 82 12.90 -25.73 3.55
C LEU A 82 13.13 -26.76 4.68
N ALA A 83 14.30 -26.74 5.31
CA ALA A 83 14.59 -27.57 6.48
C ALA A 83 13.67 -27.22 7.66
N LEU A 84 13.40 -25.94 7.87
CA LEU A 84 12.50 -25.46 8.90
C LEU A 84 11.04 -25.80 8.59
N GLU A 85 10.60 -25.63 7.34
CA GLU A 85 9.28 -26.08 6.88
C GLU A 85 9.10 -27.58 7.18
N LEU A 86 10.10 -28.39 6.82
CA LEU A 86 10.09 -29.84 7.06
C LEU A 86 10.03 -30.17 8.57
N TRP A 87 10.78 -29.45 9.39
CA TRP A 87 10.77 -29.60 10.85
C TRP A 87 9.39 -29.28 11.42
N LYS A 88 8.77 -28.17 11.01
CA LYS A 88 7.42 -27.78 11.46
C LYS A 88 6.35 -28.79 11.02
N THR A 89 6.46 -29.39 9.84
CA THR A 89 5.47 -30.35 9.37
C THR A 89 5.63 -31.74 10.02
N ASN A 90 6.85 -32.20 10.26
CA ASN A 90 7.09 -33.60 10.64
C ASN A 90 7.63 -33.80 12.06
N VAL A 91 8.45 -32.89 12.57
CA VAL A 91 9.05 -32.99 13.92
C VAL A 91 8.16 -32.31 14.93
N PHE A 92 7.76 -31.05 14.66
CA PHE A 92 6.98 -30.27 15.60
C PHE A 92 5.73 -31.00 16.11
N PRO A 93 4.90 -31.69 15.31
CA PRO A 93 3.73 -32.42 15.82
C PRO A 93 4.07 -33.48 16.88
N LEU A 94 5.27 -34.06 16.84
CA LEU A 94 5.72 -35.15 17.72
C LEU A 94 6.29 -34.65 19.06
N VAL A 95 6.75 -33.38 19.10
CA VAL A 95 7.36 -32.75 20.29
C VAL A 95 6.36 -32.64 21.44
N GLN A 96 6.68 -33.22 22.60
CA GLN A 96 5.87 -33.17 23.82
C GLN A 96 6.13 -31.93 24.69
N ALA A 97 7.29 -31.30 24.51
CA ALA A 97 7.71 -30.10 25.23
C ALA A 97 6.79 -28.88 25.04
N LYS A 98 5.84 -28.93 24.10
CA LYS A 98 4.80 -27.89 23.90
C LYS A 98 4.00 -27.59 25.15
N ASN A 99 3.85 -28.57 26.05
CA ASN A 99 3.13 -28.42 27.31
C ASN A 99 3.99 -27.80 28.43
N ARG A 100 5.30 -27.62 28.20
CA ARG A 100 6.25 -27.16 29.22
C ARG A 100 6.52 -25.67 29.04
N GLU A 101 6.42 -24.91 30.14
CA GLU A 101 6.65 -23.46 30.10
C GLU A 101 8.10 -23.09 29.75
N ASN A 102 9.07 -23.91 30.16
CA ASN A 102 10.49 -23.65 29.92
C ASN A 102 10.89 -23.75 28.43
N ALA A 103 10.16 -24.56 27.64
CA ALA A 103 10.41 -24.76 26.21
C ALA A 103 9.57 -23.84 25.31
N SER A 104 8.56 -23.17 25.88
CA SER A 104 7.59 -22.35 25.14
C SER A 104 8.25 -21.29 24.26
N MET A 105 9.23 -20.55 24.83
CA MET A 105 9.92 -19.48 24.14
C MET A 105 10.85 -20.01 23.05
N ARG A 106 11.59 -21.08 23.32
CA ARG A 106 12.42 -21.75 22.31
C ARG A 106 11.58 -22.22 21.12
N LEU A 107 10.43 -22.85 21.38
CA LEU A 107 9.52 -23.29 20.33
C LEU A 107 8.97 -22.11 19.53
N TYR A 108 8.63 -21.01 20.20
CA TYR A 108 8.25 -19.76 19.53
C TYR A 108 9.35 -19.25 18.59
N PHE A 109 10.61 -19.19 19.01
CA PHE A 109 11.71 -18.77 18.14
C PHE A 109 11.86 -19.66 16.91
N ILE A 110 11.72 -20.98 17.07
CA ILE A 110 11.77 -21.91 15.94
C ILE A 110 10.63 -21.63 14.94
N LEU A 111 9.41 -21.42 15.43
CA LEU A 111 8.26 -21.11 14.57
C LEU A 111 8.43 -19.74 13.88
N TYR A 112 8.91 -18.74 14.63
CA TYR A 112 9.08 -17.38 14.14
C TYR A 112 10.25 -17.24 13.16
N HIS A 113 11.29 -18.06 13.30
CA HIS A 113 12.45 -18.01 12.40
C HIS A 113 12.09 -18.22 10.93
N GLU A 114 11.01 -18.95 10.65
CA GLU A 114 10.52 -19.09 9.27
C GLU A 114 10.03 -17.76 8.71
N ALA A 115 9.34 -16.96 9.53
CA ALA A 115 8.95 -15.62 9.15
C ALA A 115 10.18 -14.74 8.94
N THR A 116 11.23 -14.85 9.77
CA THR A 116 12.48 -14.09 9.57
C THR A 116 13.14 -14.42 8.23
N LEU A 117 13.24 -15.71 7.87
CA LEU A 117 13.81 -16.13 6.59
C LEU A 117 12.95 -15.69 5.41
N SER A 118 11.62 -15.82 5.51
CA SER A 118 10.66 -15.39 4.50
C SER A 118 10.70 -13.86 4.30
N ASN A 119 10.81 -13.09 5.39
CA ASN A 119 11.03 -11.63 5.40
C ASN A 119 12.27 -11.21 4.64
N LEU A 120 13.41 -11.85 4.92
CA LEU A 120 14.65 -11.52 4.25
C LEU A 120 14.57 -11.84 2.74
N LEU A 121 13.87 -12.92 2.38
CA LEU A 121 13.62 -13.27 0.97
C LEU A 121 12.65 -12.29 0.30
N GLU A 122 11.58 -11.85 0.96
CA GLU A 122 10.66 -10.85 0.40
C GLU A 122 11.39 -9.55 0.06
N VAL A 123 12.23 -9.05 0.97
CA VAL A 123 13.05 -7.85 0.74
C VAL A 123 14.03 -8.07 -0.41
N ALA A 124 14.68 -9.23 -0.45
CA ALA A 124 15.63 -9.55 -1.53
C ALA A 124 14.95 -9.65 -2.91
N PHE A 125 13.79 -10.32 -3.00
CA PHE A 125 13.08 -10.58 -4.25
C PHE A 125 12.41 -9.32 -4.83
N TYR A 126 12.30 -8.25 -4.05
CA TYR A 126 11.95 -6.93 -4.57
C TYR A 126 12.96 -6.45 -5.62
N HIS A 127 14.24 -6.82 -5.47
CA HIS A 127 15.31 -6.44 -6.39
C HIS A 127 15.41 -7.42 -7.57
N GLU A 128 15.28 -6.88 -8.79
CA GLU A 128 15.26 -7.67 -10.03
C GLU A 128 16.51 -8.53 -10.23
N HIS A 129 17.69 -7.97 -9.96
CA HIS A 129 18.96 -8.66 -10.14
C HIS A 129 19.09 -9.89 -9.23
N VAL A 130 18.42 -9.92 -8.07
CA VAL A 130 18.40 -11.11 -7.19
C VAL A 130 17.64 -12.25 -7.88
N VAL A 131 16.47 -11.94 -8.45
CA VAL A 131 15.63 -12.91 -9.16
C VAL A 131 16.35 -13.46 -10.39
N GLU A 132 17.07 -12.59 -11.13
CA GLU A 132 17.86 -12.97 -12.31
C GLU A 132 19.07 -13.84 -11.95
N SER A 133 19.71 -13.58 -10.81
CA SER A 133 20.92 -14.30 -10.38
C SER A 133 20.66 -15.67 -9.76
N LEU A 134 19.42 -15.98 -9.39
CA LEU A 134 19.08 -17.20 -8.66
C LEU A 134 19.02 -18.39 -9.61
N ASP A 135 19.65 -19.49 -9.22
CA ASP A 135 19.60 -20.74 -10.00
C ASP A 135 18.15 -21.20 -10.24
N ASP A 136 17.86 -21.68 -11.46
CA ASP A 136 16.53 -22.16 -11.86
C ASP A 136 15.95 -23.19 -10.87
N ASP A 137 16.77 -24.13 -10.40
CA ASP A 137 16.35 -25.16 -9.44
C ASP A 137 15.92 -24.55 -8.10
N LEU A 138 16.57 -23.47 -7.66
CA LEU A 138 16.23 -22.76 -6.42
C LEU A 138 15.00 -21.88 -6.60
N MET A 139 14.85 -21.23 -7.76
CA MET A 139 13.64 -20.49 -8.10
C MET A 139 12.40 -21.40 -8.05
N LEU A 140 12.53 -22.65 -8.51
CA LEU A 140 11.46 -23.63 -8.43
C LEU A 140 11.05 -23.92 -6.98
N GLU A 141 12.03 -24.08 -6.09
CA GLU A 141 11.79 -24.30 -4.66
C GLU A 141 11.06 -23.13 -4.01
N VAL A 142 11.37 -21.89 -4.41
CA VAL A 142 10.67 -20.68 -3.92
C VAL A 142 9.21 -20.68 -4.38
N VAL A 143 8.95 -20.93 -5.67
CA VAL A 143 7.59 -21.03 -6.20
C VAL A 143 6.81 -22.11 -5.46
N ASP A 144 7.37 -23.30 -5.34
CA ASP A 144 6.75 -24.43 -4.67
C ASP A 144 6.48 -24.16 -3.18
N TYR A 145 7.41 -23.50 -2.48
CA TYR A 145 7.23 -23.06 -1.09
C TYR A 145 6.07 -22.06 -0.98
N CYS A 146 6.08 -21.02 -1.80
CA CYS A 146 5.04 -19.99 -1.75
C CYS A 146 3.66 -20.56 -2.07
N VAL A 147 3.56 -21.48 -3.05
CA VAL A 147 2.29 -22.13 -3.39
C VAL A 147 1.77 -23.02 -2.26
N ARG A 148 2.64 -23.74 -1.53
CA ARG A 148 2.21 -24.50 -0.33
C ARG A 148 1.61 -23.58 0.73
N LYS A 149 2.23 -22.42 0.98
CA LYS A 149 1.71 -21.41 1.91
C LYS A 149 0.40 -20.79 1.42
N LEU A 150 0.32 -20.47 0.14
CA LEU A 150 -0.89 -19.97 -0.50
C LEU A 150 -2.05 -20.98 -0.40
N THR A 151 -1.79 -22.26 -0.64
CA THR A 151 -2.79 -23.32 -0.52
C THR A 151 -3.28 -23.46 0.91
N TRP A 152 -2.38 -23.38 1.90
CA TRP A 152 -2.76 -23.36 3.30
C TRP A 152 -3.66 -22.16 3.62
N LEU A 153 -3.32 -20.96 3.13
CA LEU A 153 -4.09 -19.73 3.35
C LEU A 153 -5.49 -19.80 2.75
N ILE A 154 -5.61 -20.30 1.51
CA ILE A 154 -6.89 -20.47 0.81
C ILE A 154 -7.76 -21.52 1.51
N SER A 155 -7.13 -22.59 2.02
CA SER A 155 -7.83 -23.68 2.69
C SER A 155 -8.32 -23.32 4.10
N LEU A 156 -7.87 -22.19 4.65
CA LEU A 156 -8.16 -21.80 6.02
C LEU A 156 -9.44 -20.94 6.12
N PRO A 157 -10.48 -21.41 6.83
CA PRO A 157 -11.70 -20.62 7.00
C PRO A 157 -11.44 -19.35 7.81
N ARG A 158 -12.01 -18.21 7.37
CA ARG A 158 -11.89 -16.92 8.09
C ARG A 158 -12.41 -16.98 9.54
N SER A 159 -13.44 -17.79 9.79
CA SER A 159 -13.96 -18.02 11.14
C SER A 159 -12.93 -18.69 12.05
N ALA A 160 -12.12 -19.62 11.51
CA ALA A 160 -11.05 -20.26 12.26
C ALA A 160 -9.97 -19.24 12.63
N ILE A 161 -9.59 -18.35 11.71
CA ILE A 161 -8.65 -17.24 11.99
C ILE A 161 -9.19 -16.39 13.15
N ALA A 162 -10.45 -15.97 13.09
CA ALA A 162 -11.04 -15.13 14.14
C ALA A 162 -11.10 -15.81 15.52
N GLN A 163 -11.43 -17.10 15.56
CA GLN A 163 -11.60 -17.84 16.82
C GLN A 163 -10.25 -18.22 17.46
N GLN A 164 -9.32 -18.70 16.65
CA GLN A 164 -8.08 -19.33 17.12
C GLN A 164 -6.94 -18.34 17.31
N THR A 165 -6.99 -17.16 16.70
CA THR A 165 -5.97 -16.11 16.86
C THR A 165 -6.37 -15.05 17.89
N THR A 166 -5.46 -14.12 18.19
CA THR A 166 -5.71 -12.89 18.95
C THR A 166 -6.05 -11.70 18.07
N PHE A 167 -5.95 -11.80 16.74
CA PHE A 167 -6.09 -10.69 15.79
C PHE A 167 -7.37 -9.87 15.95
N HIS A 168 -8.44 -10.49 16.43
CA HIS A 168 -9.76 -9.87 16.54
C HIS A 168 -10.27 -9.76 17.98
N LYS A 169 -9.43 -10.06 18.96
CA LYS A 169 -9.80 -10.06 20.38
C LYS A 169 -9.52 -8.72 21.03
N SER A 170 -10.34 -8.34 22.01
CA SER A 170 -10.12 -7.12 22.78
C SER A 170 -8.89 -7.26 23.70
N GLY A 171 -8.30 -6.15 24.13
CA GLY A 171 -7.15 -6.18 25.06
C GLY A 171 -7.48 -6.92 26.36
N SER A 172 -8.70 -6.74 26.87
CA SER A 172 -9.22 -7.49 28.04
C SER A 172 -9.33 -9.00 27.78
N GLU A 173 -9.82 -9.41 26.61
CA GLU A 173 -9.90 -10.83 26.23
C GLU A 173 -8.51 -11.45 26.08
N ILE A 174 -7.56 -10.72 25.50
CA ILE A 174 -6.17 -11.18 25.35
C ILE A 174 -5.55 -11.41 26.74
N VAL A 175 -5.72 -10.47 27.66
CA VAL A 175 -5.23 -10.60 29.05
C VAL A 175 -5.88 -11.79 29.74
N GLU A 176 -7.19 -11.99 29.57
CA GLU A 176 -7.89 -13.14 30.17
C GLU A 176 -7.45 -14.47 29.57
N MET A 177 -7.25 -14.52 28.25
CA MET A 177 -6.67 -15.69 27.58
C MET A 177 -5.26 -15.99 28.08
N MET A 178 -4.40 -14.98 28.21
CA MET A 178 -3.03 -15.18 28.72
C MET A 178 -3.02 -15.73 30.14
N ARG A 179 -4.03 -15.44 30.96
CA ARG A 179 -4.16 -15.97 32.33
C ARG A 179 -4.69 -17.41 32.39
N THR A 180 -5.50 -17.80 31.41
CA THR A 180 -6.28 -19.05 31.46
C THR A 180 -5.76 -20.14 30.52
N GLN A 181 -5.00 -19.78 29.49
CA GLN A 181 -4.53 -20.73 28.47
C GLN A 181 -3.32 -21.54 28.92
N SER A 182 -3.28 -22.80 28.47
CA SER A 182 -2.09 -23.64 28.60
C SER A 182 -0.99 -23.21 27.62
N PRO A 183 0.30 -23.48 27.92
CA PRO A 183 1.41 -23.18 27.02
C PRO A 183 1.24 -23.78 25.62
N ALA A 184 0.68 -24.98 25.53
CA ALA A 184 0.43 -25.64 24.24
C ALA A 184 -0.64 -24.93 23.41
N ASN A 185 -1.70 -24.40 24.04
CA ASN A 185 -2.74 -23.66 23.34
C ASN A 185 -2.24 -22.28 22.89
N GLU A 186 -1.42 -21.62 23.71
CA GLU A 186 -0.73 -20.40 23.32
C GLU A 186 0.20 -20.63 22.12
N LEU A 187 1.00 -21.69 22.15
CA LEU A 187 1.92 -22.01 21.06
C LEU A 187 1.17 -22.37 19.76
N ALA A 188 0.06 -23.10 19.84
CA ALA A 188 -0.79 -23.41 18.68
C ALA A 188 -1.39 -22.14 18.06
N ARG A 189 -1.82 -21.18 18.90
CA ARG A 189 -2.28 -19.86 18.46
C ARG A 189 -1.15 -19.10 17.76
N GLN A 190 0.02 -18.99 18.39
CA GLN A 190 1.18 -18.31 17.82
C GLN A 190 1.59 -18.94 16.48
N GLN A 191 1.59 -20.27 16.38
CA GLN A 191 1.85 -20.99 15.14
C GLN A 191 0.91 -20.54 14.03
N MET A 192 -0.40 -20.48 14.30
CA MET A 192 -1.40 -20.06 13.31
C MET A 192 -1.22 -18.59 12.89
N GLU A 193 -0.95 -17.70 13.84
CA GLU A 193 -0.72 -16.28 13.57
C GLU A 193 0.53 -16.06 12.72
N ILE A 194 1.63 -16.77 13.04
CA ILE A 194 2.88 -16.73 12.28
C ILE A 194 2.67 -17.30 10.87
N GLU A 195 1.99 -18.44 10.75
CA GLU A 195 1.73 -19.08 9.47
C GLU A 195 0.86 -18.19 8.56
N PHE A 196 -0.13 -17.48 9.13
CA PHE A 196 -0.92 -16.48 8.41
C PHE A 196 -0.05 -15.36 7.83
N ARG A 197 0.87 -14.82 8.65
CA ARG A 197 1.78 -13.73 8.25
C ARG A 197 2.72 -14.15 7.14
N ILE A 198 3.32 -15.34 7.27
CA ILE A 198 4.17 -15.95 6.25
C ILE A 198 3.38 -16.18 4.96
N ALA A 199 2.15 -16.70 5.06
CA ALA A 199 1.38 -17.00 3.86
C ALA A 199 0.94 -15.75 3.09
N VAL A 200 0.56 -14.67 3.78
CA VAL A 200 0.30 -13.37 3.13
C VAL A 200 1.57 -12.85 2.46
N GLN A 201 2.72 -13.01 3.08
CA GLN A 201 3.99 -12.60 2.51
C GLN A 201 4.38 -13.39 1.26
N CYS A 202 4.14 -14.70 1.26
CA CYS A 202 4.38 -15.54 0.08
C CYS A 202 3.53 -15.08 -1.13
N VAL A 203 2.41 -14.40 -0.92
CA VAL A 203 1.66 -13.75 -2.01
C VAL A 203 2.47 -12.60 -2.61
N THR A 204 3.14 -11.79 -1.80
CA THR A 204 4.05 -10.74 -2.28
C THR A 204 5.22 -11.34 -3.05
N ILE A 205 5.86 -12.39 -2.52
CA ILE A 205 6.97 -13.07 -3.20
C ILE A 205 6.51 -13.63 -4.55
N LEU A 206 5.33 -14.29 -4.60
CA LEU A 206 4.75 -14.76 -5.87
C LEU A 206 4.46 -13.62 -6.84
N ARG A 207 4.05 -12.44 -6.35
CA ARG A 207 3.91 -11.24 -7.19
C ARG A 207 5.25 -10.84 -7.79
N TYR A 208 6.33 -10.79 -7.01
CA TYR A 208 7.66 -10.44 -7.53
C TYR A 208 8.14 -11.44 -8.59
N VAL A 209 7.92 -12.74 -8.37
CA VAL A 209 8.24 -13.77 -9.37
C VAL A 209 7.39 -13.59 -10.63
N ALA A 210 6.08 -13.35 -10.50
CA ALA A 210 5.18 -13.11 -11.63
C ALA A 210 5.56 -11.86 -12.43
N GLU A 211 6.02 -10.81 -11.75
CA GLU A 211 6.46 -9.56 -12.37
C GLU A 211 7.66 -9.77 -13.31
N ARG A 212 8.54 -10.72 -12.97
CA ARG A 212 9.75 -11.07 -13.72
C ARG A 212 9.59 -12.31 -14.59
N LEU A 213 8.35 -12.72 -14.90
CA LEU A 213 8.06 -13.94 -15.68
C LEU A 213 8.81 -14.02 -17.01
N HIS A 214 9.17 -12.87 -17.61
CA HIS A 214 9.90 -12.77 -18.86
C HIS A 214 11.40 -13.12 -18.76
N LEU A 215 11.97 -13.08 -17.55
CA LEU A 215 13.36 -13.48 -17.26
C LEU A 215 13.47 -14.96 -16.88
N LEU A 216 12.35 -15.59 -16.50
CA LEU A 216 12.34 -16.94 -15.97
C LEU A 216 12.34 -17.99 -17.08
N PRO A 217 13.00 -19.15 -16.87
CA PRO A 217 12.95 -20.26 -17.80
C PRO A 217 11.55 -20.86 -17.90
N LEU A 218 11.26 -21.51 -19.02
CA LEU A 218 9.96 -22.12 -19.31
C LEU A 218 9.50 -23.14 -18.25
N SER A 219 10.45 -23.86 -17.63
CA SER A 219 10.15 -24.81 -16.56
C SER A 219 9.45 -24.14 -15.36
N ILE A 220 9.92 -22.96 -14.96
CA ILE A 220 9.35 -22.19 -13.85
C ILE A 220 8.00 -21.59 -14.24
N VAL A 221 7.90 -21.04 -15.46
CA VAL A 221 6.64 -20.50 -15.99
C VAL A 221 5.56 -21.59 -16.01
N SER A 222 5.87 -22.78 -16.54
CA SER A 222 4.94 -23.91 -16.57
C SER A 222 4.60 -24.41 -15.16
N ARG A 223 5.57 -24.46 -14.23
CA ARG A 223 5.31 -24.81 -12.83
C ARG A 223 4.30 -23.87 -12.17
N LEU A 224 4.44 -22.56 -12.41
CA LEU A 224 3.58 -21.52 -11.84
C LEU A 224 2.19 -21.52 -12.49
N MET A 225 2.11 -21.61 -13.81
CA MET A 225 0.88 -21.41 -14.58
C MET A 225 0.07 -22.68 -14.83
N ASP A 226 0.73 -23.82 -15.07
CA ASP A 226 0.06 -25.07 -15.43
C ASP A 226 0.00 -26.05 -14.26
N THR A 227 1.12 -26.30 -13.58
CA THR A 227 1.15 -27.28 -12.47
C THR A 227 0.38 -26.78 -11.25
N HIS A 228 0.68 -25.56 -10.80
CA HIS A 228 0.04 -24.98 -9.61
C HIS A 228 -1.18 -24.13 -9.91
N ASP A 229 -1.31 -23.66 -11.15
CA ASP A 229 -2.36 -22.72 -11.58
C ASP A 229 -2.52 -21.56 -10.58
N VAL A 230 -1.41 -20.84 -10.34
CA VAL A 230 -1.36 -19.75 -9.36
C VAL A 230 -2.38 -18.67 -9.67
N LEU A 231 -2.67 -18.42 -10.95
CA LEU A 231 -3.67 -17.45 -11.36
C LEU A 231 -5.06 -17.78 -10.78
N LEU A 232 -5.51 -19.04 -10.85
CA LEU A 232 -6.78 -19.42 -10.24
C LEU A 232 -6.74 -19.39 -8.70
N SER A 233 -5.58 -19.66 -8.10
CA SER A 233 -5.41 -19.50 -6.65
C SER A 233 -5.58 -18.02 -6.22
N LEU A 234 -5.05 -17.08 -7.01
CA LEU A 234 -5.24 -15.64 -6.77
C LEU A 234 -6.70 -15.20 -6.95
N VAL A 235 -7.43 -15.78 -7.91
CA VAL A 235 -8.89 -15.55 -8.07
C VAL A 235 -9.62 -15.86 -6.77
N VAL A 236 -9.30 -16.99 -6.11
CA VAL A 236 -9.93 -17.38 -4.85
C VAL A 236 -9.64 -16.37 -3.74
N LEU A 237 -8.42 -15.81 -3.69
CA LEU A 237 -8.06 -14.75 -2.74
C LEU A 237 -8.81 -13.44 -3.00
N VAL A 238 -9.04 -13.06 -4.26
CA VAL A 238 -9.85 -11.87 -4.58
C VAL A 238 -11.30 -12.07 -4.13
N GLU A 239 -11.85 -13.26 -4.32
CA GLU A 239 -13.22 -13.56 -3.92
C GLU A 239 -13.39 -13.63 -2.40
N ASN A 240 -12.42 -14.24 -1.74
CA ASN A 240 -12.41 -14.48 -0.31
C ASN A 240 -11.12 -13.96 0.34
N PRO A 241 -10.87 -12.63 0.35
CA PRO A 241 -9.68 -12.05 0.98
C PRO A 241 -9.57 -12.46 2.46
N PRO A 242 -8.53 -13.20 2.87
CA PRO A 242 -8.36 -13.65 4.25
C PRO A 242 -7.88 -12.52 5.19
N TRP A 243 -7.43 -11.40 4.63
CA TRP A 243 -6.99 -10.17 5.30
C TRP A 243 -8.12 -9.15 5.54
N THR A 244 -9.38 -9.51 5.31
CA THR A 244 -10.53 -8.62 5.58
C THR A 244 -11.49 -9.30 6.54
N HIS A 245 -11.80 -8.63 7.65
CA HIS A 245 -12.63 -9.18 8.71
C HIS A 245 -13.72 -8.19 9.13
N LYS A 246 -14.95 -8.72 9.27
CA LYS A 246 -16.11 -7.99 9.76
C LYS A 246 -16.26 -8.23 11.26
N VAL A 247 -16.20 -7.18 12.05
CA VAL A 247 -16.42 -7.20 13.49
C VAL A 247 -17.84 -6.72 13.77
N ILE A 248 -18.58 -7.47 14.58
CA ILE A 248 -19.89 -7.09 15.11
C ILE A 248 -19.68 -6.96 16.62
N GLU A 249 -19.90 -5.78 17.17
CA GLU A 249 -19.64 -5.51 18.58
C GLU A 249 -20.83 -6.01 19.43
N ASP A 250 -20.55 -6.80 20.47
CA ASP A 250 -21.59 -7.41 21.29
C ASP A 250 -22.50 -6.34 21.93
N GLY A 251 -23.78 -6.33 21.54
CA GLY A 251 -24.78 -5.41 22.08
C GLY A 251 -25.03 -4.14 21.27
N THR A 252 -24.32 -3.91 20.16
CA THR A 252 -24.65 -2.85 19.18
C THR A 252 -24.82 -3.45 17.78
N GLU A 253 -25.72 -2.89 16.96
CA GLU A 253 -25.86 -3.29 15.54
C GLU A 253 -24.76 -2.65 14.65
N GLU A 254 -23.75 -2.02 15.26
CA GLU A 254 -22.68 -1.37 14.52
C GLU A 254 -21.69 -2.39 13.96
N VAL A 255 -21.51 -2.33 12.64
CA VAL A 255 -20.55 -3.15 11.90
C VAL A 255 -19.27 -2.36 11.72
N ARG A 256 -18.15 -2.90 12.22
CA ARG A 256 -16.81 -2.38 11.95
C ARG A 256 -16.01 -3.34 11.08
N TRP A 257 -15.06 -2.81 10.34
CA TRP A 257 -14.19 -3.60 9.48
C TRP A 257 -12.74 -3.49 9.94
N LYS A 258 -12.03 -4.62 9.87
CA LYS A 258 -10.58 -4.70 10.01
C LYS A 258 -9.98 -5.16 8.69
N LYS A 259 -8.88 -4.53 8.28
CA LYS A 259 -8.03 -5.01 7.19
C LYS A 259 -6.62 -5.30 7.72
N PHE A 260 -5.99 -6.33 7.17
CA PHE A 260 -4.59 -6.65 7.45
C PHE A 260 -3.70 -5.98 6.42
N SER A 261 -2.76 -5.17 6.89
CA SER A 261 -1.79 -4.45 6.06
C SER A 261 -0.54 -4.19 6.89
N HIS A 262 0.64 -4.21 6.26
CA HIS A 262 1.93 -4.04 6.95
C HIS A 262 2.08 -4.98 8.15
N GLN A 263 1.76 -6.25 7.94
CA GLN A 263 1.82 -7.26 8.99
C GLN A 263 0.97 -6.91 10.24
N LYS A 264 -0.04 -6.06 10.15
CA LYS A 264 -0.87 -5.65 11.31
C LYS A 264 -2.34 -5.57 10.91
N TRP A 265 -3.22 -5.94 11.83
CA TRP A 265 -4.66 -5.74 11.67
C TRP A 265 -5.03 -4.34 12.14
N LYS A 266 -5.60 -3.53 11.26
CA LYS A 266 -6.05 -2.16 11.57
C LYS A 266 -7.56 -2.05 11.34
N PHE A 267 -8.23 -1.28 12.18
CA PHE A 267 -9.63 -0.90 11.94
C PHE A 267 -9.69 0.08 10.77
N VAL A 268 -10.75 0.00 9.98
CA VAL A 268 -10.97 0.82 8.79
C VAL A 268 -12.31 1.53 8.93
N GLU A 269 -12.29 2.84 8.73
CA GLU A 269 -13.50 3.66 8.71
C GLU A 269 -14.40 3.31 7.52
N PRO A 270 -15.73 3.51 7.61
CA PRO A 270 -16.64 3.19 6.51
C PRO A 270 -16.31 3.88 5.19
N SER A 271 -15.74 5.10 5.23
CA SER A 271 -15.30 5.82 4.01
C SER A 271 -14.13 5.14 3.31
N ASP A 272 -13.29 4.44 4.08
CA ASP A 272 -12.01 3.91 3.61
C ASP A 272 -12.09 2.40 3.32
N LEU A 273 -13.28 1.80 3.49
CA LEU A 273 -13.50 0.37 3.28
C LEU A 273 -13.10 -0.10 1.88
N LEU A 274 -13.35 0.74 0.87
CA LEU A 274 -13.01 0.48 -0.53
C LEU A 274 -11.62 0.99 -0.91
N VAL A 275 -10.87 1.60 0.01
CA VAL A 275 -9.48 1.95 -0.22
C VAL A 275 -8.66 0.67 -0.27
N LEU A 276 -7.94 0.50 -1.38
CA LEU A 276 -7.08 -0.63 -1.64
C LEU A 276 -5.91 -0.62 -0.66
N THR A 277 -5.74 -1.72 0.07
CA THR A 277 -4.55 -1.91 0.92
C THR A 277 -3.38 -2.45 0.10
N THR A 278 -2.17 -2.28 0.61
CA THR A 278 -0.94 -2.84 0.01
C THR A 278 -1.07 -4.35 -0.23
N THR A 279 -1.63 -5.10 0.72
CA THR A 279 -1.87 -6.54 0.62
C THR A 279 -2.86 -6.90 -0.49
N GLU A 280 -3.97 -6.18 -0.61
CA GLU A 280 -4.94 -6.38 -1.70
C GLU A 280 -4.32 -6.04 -3.07
N ALA A 281 -3.50 -4.98 -3.12
CA ALA A 281 -2.80 -4.59 -4.35
C ALA A 281 -1.83 -5.68 -4.84
N GLN A 282 -1.12 -6.38 -3.94
CA GLN A 282 -0.21 -7.47 -4.33
C GLN A 282 -0.91 -8.55 -5.16
N VAL A 283 -2.13 -8.93 -4.76
CA VAL A 283 -2.92 -9.96 -5.48
C VAL A 283 -3.29 -9.47 -6.87
N TRP A 284 -3.78 -8.24 -6.98
CA TRP A 284 -4.19 -7.66 -8.26
C TRP A 284 -3.02 -7.47 -9.22
N LEU A 285 -1.87 -7.03 -8.71
CA LEU A 285 -0.63 -6.93 -9.48
C LEU A 285 -0.17 -8.31 -9.97
N ALA A 286 -0.21 -9.32 -9.11
CA ALA A 286 0.12 -10.69 -9.52
C ALA A 286 -0.81 -11.20 -10.63
N ILE A 287 -2.13 -10.95 -10.52
CA ILE A 287 -3.09 -11.29 -11.59
C ILE A 287 -2.76 -10.54 -12.88
N TYR A 288 -2.45 -9.24 -12.80
CA TYR A 288 -2.05 -8.45 -13.96
C TYR A 288 -0.85 -9.10 -14.69
N TYR A 289 0.20 -9.45 -13.96
CA TYR A 289 1.40 -10.02 -14.56
C TYR A 289 1.16 -11.42 -15.15
N LEU A 290 0.35 -12.25 -14.48
CA LEU A 290 0.03 -13.61 -14.94
C LEU A 290 -1.07 -13.68 -16.00
N LEU A 291 -1.71 -12.55 -16.36
CA LEU A 291 -2.80 -12.52 -17.34
C LEU A 291 -2.50 -11.64 -18.55
N CYS A 292 -1.88 -10.48 -18.33
CA CYS A 292 -1.73 -9.44 -19.35
C CYS A 292 -0.34 -9.43 -20.01
N THR A 293 0.68 -10.01 -19.39
CA THR A 293 2.03 -10.06 -20.00
C THR A 293 2.07 -10.97 -21.21
N GLN A 294 3.03 -10.74 -22.11
CA GLN A 294 3.22 -11.58 -23.30
C GLN A 294 3.61 -13.00 -22.89
N SER A 295 4.61 -13.14 -22.03
CA SER A 295 5.09 -14.44 -21.52
C SER A 295 3.96 -15.25 -20.88
N ALA A 296 3.07 -14.61 -20.12
CA ALA A 296 1.92 -15.31 -19.55
C ALA A 296 0.94 -15.80 -20.64
N ARG A 297 0.61 -14.95 -21.61
CA ARG A 297 -0.38 -15.26 -22.66
C ARG A 297 0.08 -16.34 -23.63
N GLU A 298 1.38 -16.44 -23.88
CA GLU A 298 1.95 -17.46 -24.76
C GLU A 298 1.90 -18.86 -24.13
N HIS A 299 1.98 -18.95 -22.80
CA HIS A 299 2.05 -20.23 -22.08
C HIS A 299 0.72 -20.66 -21.46
N TYR A 300 -0.12 -19.72 -21.02
CA TYR A 300 -1.33 -20.06 -20.28
C TYR A 300 -2.47 -20.52 -21.17
N GLN A 301 -2.78 -21.82 -21.10
CA GLN A 301 -3.92 -22.38 -21.81
C GLN A 301 -5.24 -22.01 -21.12
N ILE A 302 -6.08 -21.23 -21.81
CA ILE A 302 -7.43 -20.92 -21.35
C ILE A 302 -8.41 -22.06 -21.70
N THR A 303 -8.66 -22.93 -20.72
CA THR A 303 -9.75 -23.91 -20.79
C THR A 303 -11.10 -23.27 -20.46
N GLN A 304 -12.21 -23.93 -20.79
CA GLN A 304 -13.54 -23.43 -20.41
C GLN A 304 -13.68 -23.27 -18.89
N TYR A 305 -13.16 -24.23 -18.10
CA TYR A 305 -13.13 -24.13 -16.64
C TYR A 305 -12.34 -22.89 -16.15
N ARG A 306 -11.11 -22.70 -16.65
CA ARG A 306 -10.28 -21.53 -16.31
C ARG A 306 -10.98 -20.23 -16.69
N LYS A 307 -11.56 -20.15 -17.89
CA LYS A 307 -12.35 -19.01 -18.33
C LYS A 307 -13.48 -18.70 -17.34
N ASP A 308 -14.28 -19.69 -16.98
CA ASP A 308 -15.41 -19.51 -16.08
C ASP A 308 -14.98 -19.03 -14.69
N GLN A 309 -13.85 -19.51 -14.19
CA GLN A 309 -13.28 -19.03 -12.92
C GLN A 309 -12.76 -17.59 -13.02
N LEU A 310 -11.99 -17.25 -14.07
CA LEU A 310 -11.43 -15.92 -14.25
C LEU A 310 -12.49 -14.83 -14.38
N LEU A 311 -13.57 -15.12 -15.10
CA LEU A 311 -14.67 -14.16 -15.29
C LEU A 311 -15.38 -13.81 -13.97
N ARG A 312 -15.24 -14.61 -12.91
CA ARG A 312 -15.79 -14.29 -11.57
C ARG A 312 -15.13 -13.05 -10.96
N VAL A 313 -13.88 -12.77 -11.32
CA VAL A 313 -13.11 -11.62 -10.82
C VAL A 313 -13.67 -10.29 -11.33
N ARG A 314 -14.33 -10.30 -12.50
CA ARG A 314 -14.85 -9.09 -13.16
C ARG A 314 -15.75 -8.24 -12.25
N LYS A 315 -16.55 -8.87 -11.39
CA LYS A 315 -17.46 -8.15 -10.47
C LYS A 315 -16.75 -7.35 -9.37
N TYR A 316 -15.47 -7.60 -9.14
CA TYR A 316 -14.66 -6.87 -8.15
C TYR A 316 -13.91 -5.67 -8.76
N LEU A 317 -13.85 -5.57 -10.09
CA LEU A 317 -13.28 -4.42 -10.82
C LEU A 317 -14.31 -3.29 -10.88
N ASN A 318 -14.38 -2.48 -9.83
CA ASN A 318 -15.21 -1.28 -9.78
C ASN A 318 -14.40 -0.02 -10.15
N ASP A 319 -15.08 1.07 -10.50
CA ASP A 319 -14.45 2.31 -10.97
C ASP A 319 -13.45 2.88 -9.94
N LEU A 320 -13.75 2.79 -8.65
CA LEU A 320 -12.84 3.25 -7.59
C LEU A 320 -11.54 2.43 -7.54
N LEU A 321 -11.62 1.11 -7.73
CA LEU A 321 -10.46 0.24 -7.80
C LEU A 321 -9.61 0.56 -9.05
N LEU A 322 -10.25 0.87 -10.18
CA LEU A 322 -9.55 1.28 -11.40
C LEU A 322 -8.91 2.66 -11.24
N ASP A 323 -9.55 3.60 -10.55
CA ASP A 323 -8.96 4.90 -10.23
C ASP A 323 -7.73 4.76 -9.32
N GLN A 324 -7.79 3.86 -8.33
CA GLN A 324 -6.69 3.59 -7.41
C GLN A 324 -5.55 2.79 -8.04
N LEU A 325 -5.85 1.90 -8.99
CA LEU A 325 -4.86 1.05 -9.66
C LEU A 325 -5.15 0.96 -11.17
N PRO A 326 -4.80 1.99 -11.96
CA PRO A 326 -5.20 2.13 -13.38
C PRO A 326 -4.73 1.00 -14.30
N LEU A 327 -3.63 0.31 -13.96
CA LEU A 327 -3.15 -0.87 -14.71
C LEU A 327 -4.20 -2.00 -14.78
N LEU A 328 -5.16 -2.04 -13.86
CA LEU A 328 -6.24 -3.04 -13.87
C LEU A 328 -7.25 -2.84 -15.00
N THR A 329 -7.26 -1.69 -15.67
CA THR A 329 -8.04 -1.50 -16.91
C THR A 329 -7.61 -2.51 -17.99
N ALA A 330 -6.33 -2.91 -18.01
CA ALA A 330 -5.86 -3.97 -18.92
C ALA A 330 -6.47 -5.33 -18.56
N ILE A 331 -6.61 -5.65 -17.27
CA ILE A 331 -7.28 -6.87 -16.81
C ILE A 331 -8.76 -6.82 -17.22
N GLN A 332 -9.44 -5.71 -16.95
CA GLN A 332 -10.86 -5.54 -17.29
C GLN A 332 -11.10 -5.76 -18.79
N ARG A 333 -10.30 -5.10 -19.63
CA ARG A 333 -10.36 -5.26 -21.09
C ARG A 333 -10.11 -6.71 -21.50
N TYR A 334 -9.09 -7.37 -20.94
CA TYR A 334 -8.79 -8.77 -21.26
C TYR A 334 -9.94 -9.69 -20.87
N LEU A 335 -10.53 -9.52 -19.69
CA LEU A 335 -11.69 -10.32 -19.24
C LEU A 335 -12.93 -10.06 -20.09
N ASP A 336 -13.14 -8.82 -20.54
CA ASP A 336 -14.23 -8.46 -21.46
C ASP A 336 -14.06 -9.15 -22.81
N GLU A 337 -12.87 -9.10 -23.40
CA GLU A 337 -12.51 -9.81 -24.64
C GLU A 337 -12.69 -11.33 -24.45
N LEU A 338 -12.19 -11.88 -23.34
CA LEU A 338 -12.30 -13.31 -23.02
C LEU A 338 -13.76 -13.76 -22.87
N SER A 339 -14.63 -12.89 -22.35
CA SER A 339 -16.06 -13.22 -22.18
C SER A 339 -16.74 -13.51 -23.52
N LEU A 340 -16.32 -12.83 -24.59
CA LEU A 340 -16.85 -12.98 -25.96
C LEU A 340 -16.27 -14.19 -26.70
N VAL A 341 -15.03 -14.60 -26.40
CA VAL A 341 -14.34 -15.71 -27.06
C VAL A 341 -14.87 -17.07 -26.56
N GLN A 342 -15.33 -17.97 -27.43
CA GLN A 342 -15.67 -19.35 -27.03
C GLN A 342 -14.39 -20.10 -26.62
N ALA A 343 -14.33 -20.64 -25.40
CA ALA A 343 -13.15 -21.42 -24.98
C ALA A 343 -13.15 -22.76 -25.73
N GLY A 344 -12.01 -23.09 -26.35
CA GLY A 344 -11.83 -24.32 -27.14
C GLY A 344 -11.57 -24.12 -28.64
N THR A 345 -11.59 -22.90 -29.17
CA THR A 345 -11.21 -22.62 -30.58
C THR A 345 -9.74 -22.29 -30.78
N SER A 346 -9.01 -21.96 -29.71
CA SER A 346 -7.56 -21.75 -29.77
C SER A 346 -6.83 -23.06 -29.51
N VAL A 347 -6.50 -23.74 -30.60
CA VAL A 347 -5.48 -24.80 -30.63
C VAL A 347 -4.11 -24.12 -30.52
N VAL A 348 -3.79 -23.55 -29.35
CA VAL A 348 -2.42 -23.09 -29.07
C VAL A 348 -1.60 -24.35 -28.80
N ASN A 349 -0.81 -24.75 -29.80
CA ASN A 349 0.27 -25.74 -29.77
C ASN A 349 0.27 -26.72 -28.59
N CYS A 350 -0.57 -27.76 -28.67
CA CYS A 350 -0.36 -29.00 -27.92
C CYS A 350 0.90 -29.71 -28.46
N GLY A 351 2.09 -29.22 -28.10
CA GLY A 351 3.32 -29.78 -28.64
C GLY A 351 4.62 -29.35 -27.96
N SER A 352 4.59 -28.58 -26.88
CA SER A 352 5.79 -28.41 -26.07
C SER A 352 5.86 -29.51 -25.02
N LEU A 353 6.70 -30.52 -25.26
CA LEU A 353 7.11 -31.45 -24.22
C LEU A 353 7.99 -30.68 -23.23
N VAL A 354 7.35 -29.97 -22.29
CA VAL A 354 8.07 -29.34 -21.17
C VAL A 354 8.43 -30.45 -20.20
N MET A 355 9.71 -30.74 -20.07
CA MET A 355 10.19 -31.68 -19.05
C MET A 355 9.99 -31.01 -17.68
N GLU A 356 9.10 -31.59 -16.88
CA GLU A 356 8.83 -31.07 -15.53
C GLU A 356 10.08 -31.21 -14.67
N THR A 357 10.58 -30.08 -14.18
CA THR A 357 11.71 -30.00 -13.26
C THR A 357 11.26 -30.35 -11.85
N VAL A 358 12.05 -31.16 -11.15
CA VAL A 358 11.71 -31.69 -9.81
C VAL A 358 12.44 -30.87 -8.74
N PRO A 359 11.76 -30.44 -7.65
CA PRO A 359 12.39 -29.72 -6.54
C PRO A 359 13.42 -30.60 -5.82
N TYR A 360 14.71 -30.43 -6.17
CA TYR A 360 15.76 -31.33 -5.69
C TYR A 360 16.13 -31.11 -4.22
N ALA A 361 16.15 -29.86 -3.75
CA ALA A 361 16.62 -29.52 -2.41
C ALA A 361 15.67 -30.05 -1.34
N ARG A 362 14.37 -29.79 -1.51
CA ARG A 362 13.34 -30.30 -0.60
C ARG A 362 13.24 -31.82 -0.66
N ASP A 363 13.28 -32.40 -1.85
CA ASP A 363 13.24 -33.86 -1.99
C ASP A 363 14.49 -34.53 -1.39
N ALA A 364 15.67 -33.91 -1.49
CA ALA A 364 16.88 -34.40 -0.84
C ALA A 364 16.73 -34.40 0.68
N LEU A 365 16.18 -33.32 1.26
CA LEU A 365 15.86 -33.26 2.69
C LEU A 365 14.87 -34.37 3.08
N ILE A 366 13.76 -34.51 2.34
CA ILE A 366 12.80 -35.58 2.61
C ILE A 366 13.47 -36.95 2.53
N ARG A 367 14.22 -37.25 1.47
CA ARG A 367 14.90 -38.55 1.32
C ARG A 367 15.87 -38.82 2.47
N LYS A 368 16.57 -37.78 2.96
CA LYS A 368 17.50 -37.89 4.10
C LYS A 368 16.78 -38.29 5.38
N TYR A 369 15.63 -37.67 5.68
CA TYR A 369 14.91 -37.86 6.94
C TYR A 369 13.71 -38.83 6.87
N ARG A 370 13.34 -39.32 5.68
CA ARG A 370 12.22 -40.26 5.47
C ARG A 370 12.46 -41.64 6.09
N LYS A 371 13.70 -41.99 6.44
CA LYS A 371 14.01 -43.25 7.13
C LYS A 371 13.16 -43.36 8.40
N SER A 372 12.59 -44.54 8.63
CA SER A 372 11.62 -44.77 9.70
C SER A 372 12.19 -44.36 11.06
N GLY A 373 11.59 -43.36 11.69
CA GLY A 373 11.90 -42.94 13.07
C GLY A 373 12.86 -41.77 13.22
N GLU A 374 13.42 -41.19 12.14
CA GLU A 374 14.34 -40.04 12.29
C GLU A 374 13.63 -38.80 12.86
N TYR A 375 12.44 -38.43 12.34
CA TYR A 375 11.68 -37.31 12.91
C TYR A 375 11.30 -37.52 14.38
N GLN A 376 10.94 -38.76 14.72
CA GLN A 376 10.62 -39.16 16.10
C GLN A 376 11.83 -39.01 17.01
N ARG A 377 13.00 -39.48 16.57
CA ARG A 377 14.27 -39.34 17.30
C ARG A 377 14.64 -37.86 17.53
N ILE A 378 14.45 -37.01 16.52
CA ILE A 378 14.73 -35.57 16.64
C ILE A 378 13.79 -34.94 17.69
N ALA A 379 12.50 -35.30 17.66
CA ALA A 379 11.52 -34.82 18.64
C ALA A 379 11.86 -35.26 20.07
N GLU A 380 12.21 -36.54 20.27
CA GLU A 380 12.63 -37.08 21.58
C GLU A 380 13.92 -36.40 22.10
N THR A 381 14.86 -36.13 21.20
CA THR A 381 16.10 -35.41 21.54
C THR A 381 15.79 -33.97 21.96
N PHE A 382 14.88 -33.29 21.26
CA PHE A 382 14.42 -31.96 21.67
C PHE A 382 13.70 -32.01 23.03
N ASP A 383 12.84 -33.01 23.26
CA ASP A 383 12.10 -33.17 24.52
C ASP A 383 13.03 -33.38 25.71
N THR A 384 14.07 -34.21 25.56
CA THR A 384 15.09 -34.40 26.61
C THR A 384 15.89 -33.12 26.89
N MET A 385 16.34 -32.43 25.85
CA MET A 385 17.04 -31.15 25.98
C MET A 385 16.17 -30.07 26.63
N SER A 386 14.87 -30.07 26.33
CA SER A 386 13.93 -29.08 26.84
C SER A 386 13.83 -29.05 28.37
N GLU A 387 14.21 -30.12 29.07
CA GLU A 387 14.26 -30.15 30.54
C GLU A 387 15.34 -29.23 31.12
N SER A 388 16.42 -29.02 30.36
CA SER A 388 17.53 -28.14 30.74
C SER A 388 17.35 -26.69 30.30
N LEU A 389 16.34 -26.38 29.48
CA LEU A 389 16.10 -25.02 28.98
C LEU A 389 15.66 -24.09 30.11
N GLN A 390 16.19 -22.86 30.09
CA GLN A 390 15.80 -21.79 30.99
C GLN A 390 15.14 -20.67 30.22
N ARG A 391 13.88 -20.39 30.54
CA ARG A 391 13.12 -19.28 29.93
C ARG A 391 13.79 -17.92 30.11
N THR A 392 14.51 -17.73 31.20
CA THR A 392 15.24 -16.47 31.49
C THR A 392 16.37 -16.19 30.49
N ASP A 393 17.03 -17.24 29.99
CA ASP A 393 18.09 -17.06 29.00
C ASP A 393 17.48 -16.69 27.65
N ASP A 394 16.45 -17.41 27.20
CA ASP A 394 15.71 -17.06 25.98
C ASP A 394 15.11 -15.63 26.04
N LEU A 395 14.64 -15.19 27.22
CA LEU A 395 14.18 -13.81 27.43
C LEU A 395 15.29 -12.78 27.32
N ARG A 396 16.49 -13.10 27.81
CA ARG A 396 17.66 -12.23 27.68
C ARG A 396 18.08 -12.11 26.22
N GLU A 397 18.01 -13.21 25.46
CA GLU A 397 18.29 -13.20 24.01
C GLU A 397 17.28 -12.34 23.25
N LEU A 398 15.97 -12.47 23.53
CA LEU A 398 14.95 -11.61 22.92
C LEU A 398 15.17 -10.13 23.25
N ALA A 399 15.49 -9.81 24.51
CA ALA A 399 15.70 -8.44 24.94
C ALA A 399 16.87 -7.76 24.20
N GLN A 400 17.91 -8.52 23.81
CA GLN A 400 19.05 -7.98 23.05
C GLN A 400 18.64 -7.49 21.66
N VAL A 401 17.70 -8.18 20.99
CA VAL A 401 17.15 -7.75 19.69
C VAL A 401 16.37 -6.43 19.84
N TYR A 402 15.52 -6.32 20.87
CA TYR A 402 14.73 -5.12 21.14
C TYR A 402 15.53 -3.93 21.68
N GLN A 403 16.78 -4.16 22.11
CA GLN A 403 17.71 -3.10 22.53
C GLN A 403 18.51 -2.53 21.36
N MET A 404 18.34 -3.03 20.14
CA MET A 404 19.02 -2.51 18.96
C MET A 404 18.55 -1.09 18.65
N GLU A 405 19.51 -0.19 18.47
CA GLU A 405 19.27 1.21 18.11
C GLU A 405 18.56 1.30 16.75
N GLY A 406 17.45 2.05 16.66
CA GLY A 406 16.63 2.18 15.45
C GLY A 406 15.47 1.18 15.32
N ILE A 407 15.32 0.21 16.24
CA ILE A 407 14.18 -0.73 16.18
C ILE A 407 12.83 -0.07 16.44
N GLU A 408 12.78 0.98 17.28
CA GLU A 408 11.57 1.75 17.55
C GLU A 408 11.06 2.43 16.27
N GLU A 409 11.96 2.99 15.45
CA GLU A 409 11.61 3.60 14.17
C GLU A 409 11.07 2.56 13.18
N LEU A 410 11.66 1.36 13.11
CA LEU A 410 11.14 0.28 12.26
C LEU A 410 9.71 -0.14 12.69
N LEU A 411 9.43 -0.10 13.99
CA LEU A 411 8.12 -0.46 14.56
C LEU A 411 7.06 0.64 14.35
N ASP A 412 7.48 1.91 14.36
CA ASP A 412 6.65 3.12 14.22
C ASP A 412 6.48 3.59 12.76
N ALA A 413 7.43 3.27 11.86
CA ALA A 413 7.38 3.61 10.44
C ALA A 413 6.14 3.03 9.71
N ASP A 414 5.58 1.94 10.23
CA ASP A 414 4.30 1.35 9.80
C ASP A 414 3.08 2.27 10.03
N GLU A 415 3.20 3.32 10.86
CA GLU A 415 2.16 4.35 11.05
C GLU A 415 2.33 5.54 10.09
N THR A 416 3.56 5.86 9.69
CA THR A 416 3.90 7.01 8.84
C THR A 416 3.94 6.69 7.34
N ALA A 417 4.09 5.43 6.94
CA ALA A 417 4.05 5.00 5.53
C ALA A 417 2.73 5.34 4.81
N LEU A 418 1.61 5.49 5.55
CA LEU A 418 0.33 6.01 5.02
C LEU A 418 0.40 7.49 4.57
N ARG A 419 1.51 8.20 4.82
CA ARG A 419 1.75 9.57 4.38
C ARG A 419 2.82 9.70 3.29
N MET A 420 3.56 8.64 2.96
CA MET A 420 4.81 8.75 2.17
C MET A 420 4.80 8.05 0.79
N ASP A 421 3.72 7.40 0.37
CA ASP A 421 3.64 6.76 -0.96
C ASP A 421 3.35 7.73 -2.14
N THR A 422 3.71 9.01 -2.01
CA THR A 422 3.70 9.95 -3.15
C THR A 422 5.01 10.67 -3.40
N LYS A 423 6.10 10.30 -2.73
CA LYS A 423 7.43 10.87 -2.99
C LYS A 423 8.41 9.73 -3.18
N ASP A 424 8.80 9.46 -4.42
CA ASP A 424 10.17 9.72 -4.89
C ASP A 424 10.25 9.46 -6.38
N GLU A 425 10.58 10.52 -7.13
CA GLU A 425 11.58 10.53 -8.20
C GLU A 425 11.70 11.99 -8.63
N ASP A 426 12.70 12.67 -8.07
CA ASP A 426 13.58 13.61 -8.76
C ASP A 426 14.23 14.53 -7.72
N ASN A 427 15.52 14.32 -7.45
CA ASN A 427 16.48 15.41 -7.62
C ASN A 427 17.93 14.93 -7.53
N LYS A 428 18.66 15.20 -8.60
CA LYS A 428 20.09 15.53 -8.55
C LYS A 428 20.24 17.04 -8.35
N ASP A 429 21.21 17.37 -7.51
CA ASP A 429 22.01 18.59 -7.44
C ASP A 429 21.32 19.94 -7.11
N GLY A 430 21.95 20.68 -6.19
CA GLY A 430 21.89 22.15 -6.19
C GLY A 430 21.69 22.81 -4.84
N ASP A 431 22.80 23.25 -4.25
CA ASP A 431 22.92 24.16 -3.11
C ASP A 431 22.22 25.52 -3.34
N VAL A 432 21.73 26.16 -2.26
CA VAL A 432 21.80 27.60 -1.91
C VAL A 432 20.66 27.99 -0.96
N SER A 433 21.07 28.56 0.17
CA SER A 433 20.27 29.25 1.18
C SER A 433 19.77 30.62 0.71
N GLU A 434 18.48 30.94 0.92
CA GLU A 434 17.98 32.30 1.14
C GLU A 434 16.66 32.22 1.93
N THR A 435 16.57 32.99 3.02
CA THR A 435 15.42 33.02 3.94
C THR A 435 14.48 34.13 3.46
N GLU A 436 13.51 33.82 2.61
CA GLU A 436 12.45 34.77 2.26
C GLU A 436 11.40 34.82 3.40
N GLU A 437 11.20 36.02 3.97
CA GLU A 437 10.22 36.26 5.04
C GLU A 437 8.78 36.28 4.47
N MET A 438 7.90 35.49 5.09
CA MET A 438 6.62 35.10 4.52
C MET A 438 5.51 36.17 4.61
N PRO A 439 4.69 36.35 3.55
CA PRO A 439 3.51 37.22 3.58
C PRO A 439 2.38 36.64 4.44
N VAL A 440 1.86 37.42 5.40
CA VAL A 440 0.75 37.01 6.27
C VAL A 440 -0.55 37.69 5.81
N PRO A 441 -1.54 36.94 5.27
CA PRO A 441 -2.81 37.52 4.82
C PRO A 441 -3.70 37.90 6.02
N GLN A 442 -4.23 39.11 6.08
CA GLN A 442 -5.07 39.57 7.21
C GLN A 442 -6.57 39.54 6.91
N SER A 443 -6.97 39.99 5.73
CA SER A 443 -8.38 40.03 5.33
C SER A 443 -8.54 39.83 3.83
N VAL A 444 -9.70 39.29 3.45
CA VAL A 444 -10.04 38.96 2.06
C VAL A 444 -11.38 39.59 1.70
N ARG A 445 -11.41 40.39 0.64
CA ARG A 445 -12.63 40.98 0.07
C ARG A 445 -12.98 40.29 -1.24
N LEU A 446 -14.14 39.62 -1.27
CA LEU A 446 -14.69 38.96 -2.46
C LEU A 446 -15.73 39.88 -3.13
N VAL A 447 -15.59 40.10 -4.45
CA VAL A 447 -16.53 40.85 -5.28
C VAL A 447 -16.99 39.97 -6.44
N VAL A 448 -18.28 39.67 -6.51
CA VAL A 448 -18.89 38.89 -7.59
C VAL A 448 -19.77 39.79 -8.45
N ARG A 449 -19.63 39.70 -9.77
CA ARG A 449 -20.46 40.37 -10.77
C ARG A 449 -21.06 39.32 -11.70
N ASN A 450 -22.37 39.15 -11.67
CA ASN A 450 -23.02 38.21 -12.57
C ASN A 450 -23.09 38.79 -14.00
N THR A 451 -22.73 37.99 -15.00
CA THR A 451 -22.81 38.38 -16.42
C THR A 451 -24.16 37.96 -17.01
N PRO A 452 -24.85 38.81 -17.80
CA PRO A 452 -26.09 38.42 -18.46
C PRO A 452 -25.82 37.36 -19.56
N PRO A 453 -26.76 36.43 -19.83
CA PRO A 453 -26.55 35.34 -20.78
C PRO A 453 -26.37 35.86 -22.22
N GLN A 454 -25.17 35.72 -22.79
CA GLN A 454 -24.91 36.02 -24.20
C GLN A 454 -25.43 34.90 -25.10
N LYS A 455 -26.24 35.24 -26.12
CA LYS A 455 -26.64 34.31 -27.19
C LYS A 455 -25.41 33.97 -28.05
N LYS A 456 -24.86 32.76 -27.91
CA LYS A 456 -23.76 32.26 -28.76
C LYS A 456 -24.19 32.26 -30.24
N LYS A 457 -23.46 32.97 -31.11
CA LYS A 457 -23.55 32.80 -32.57
C LYS A 457 -23.02 31.41 -32.94
N ALA A 458 -23.76 30.70 -33.79
CA ALA A 458 -23.37 29.38 -34.29
C ALA A 458 -22.11 29.48 -35.18
N LEU A 459 -21.13 28.60 -34.92
CA LEU A 459 -20.01 28.33 -35.81
C LEU A 459 -20.49 27.41 -36.93
N ILE A 460 -20.84 27.98 -38.08
CA ILE A 460 -20.89 27.27 -39.35
C ILE A 460 -20.04 28.11 -40.32
N VAL A 461 -18.97 27.52 -40.83
CA VAL A 461 -18.20 28.05 -41.94
C VAL A 461 -18.77 27.42 -43.20
N GLU A 462 -19.63 28.17 -43.89
CA GLU A 462 -19.91 27.97 -45.31
C GLU A 462 -19.40 29.19 -46.10
N ILE A 463 -19.04 28.91 -47.34
CA ILE A 463 -18.23 29.69 -48.28
C ILE A 463 -19.02 30.88 -48.86
N ASP A 464 -18.29 31.99 -49.04
CA ASP A 464 -18.54 33.19 -49.86
C ASP A 464 -19.89 33.94 -49.76
N ASP A 465 -19.82 35.21 -49.34
CA ASP A 465 -20.34 36.33 -50.15
C ASP A 465 -19.83 37.68 -49.62
N GLU A 466 -19.25 38.47 -50.53
CA GLU A 466 -18.86 39.86 -50.34
C GLU A 466 -20.11 40.77 -50.31
N ASN A 467 -20.41 41.42 -49.17
CA ASN A 467 -20.77 42.85 -49.12
C ASN A 467 -21.16 43.36 -47.71
N ASP A 468 -20.91 44.65 -47.54
CA ASP A 468 -21.46 45.61 -46.56
C ASP A 468 -20.80 45.81 -45.17
N ASN A 469 -19.85 46.76 -45.19
CA ASN A 469 -19.91 48.06 -44.52
C ASN A 469 -20.24 48.18 -43.02
N ASN A 470 -19.26 48.77 -42.31
CA ASN A 470 -19.39 49.75 -41.24
C ASN A 470 -20.39 49.48 -40.09
N GLN A 471 -19.87 49.11 -38.91
CA GLN A 471 -20.14 49.87 -37.69
C GLN A 471 -19.22 49.49 -36.51
N GLY A 472 -18.51 50.53 -36.03
CA GLY A 472 -18.07 50.81 -34.67
C GLY A 472 -17.77 49.66 -33.70
N ALA A 473 -16.51 49.60 -33.26
CA ALA A 473 -16.19 49.14 -31.92
C ALA A 473 -17.03 49.93 -30.88
N PRO A 474 -17.74 49.28 -29.95
CA PRO A 474 -18.16 49.94 -28.73
C PRO A 474 -16.99 49.89 -27.74
N ASN A 475 -16.49 51.08 -27.40
CA ASN A 475 -15.62 51.31 -26.27
C ASN A 475 -16.23 50.77 -24.97
N ASP A 476 -15.34 50.37 -24.09
CA ASP A 476 -15.54 50.01 -22.69
C ASP A 476 -16.43 51.00 -21.92
N SER A 477 -16.97 50.49 -20.79
CA SER A 477 -17.37 51.26 -19.59
C SER A 477 -18.88 51.53 -19.37
N GLU A 478 -19.73 50.50 -19.40
CA GLU A 478 -20.87 50.49 -18.46
C GLU A 478 -20.49 49.60 -17.26
N SER A 479 -20.10 50.24 -16.16
CA SER A 479 -19.80 49.60 -14.89
C SER A 479 -21.07 48.94 -14.33
N LEU A 480 -21.28 47.65 -14.60
CA LEU A 480 -22.27 46.84 -13.89
C LEU A 480 -21.96 46.92 -12.39
N GLN A 481 -22.94 47.37 -11.60
CA GLN A 481 -22.81 47.39 -10.14
C GLN A 481 -22.54 45.97 -9.61
N PRO A 482 -21.67 45.83 -8.59
CA PRO A 482 -21.32 44.51 -8.05
C PRO A 482 -22.56 43.83 -7.49
N THR A 483 -22.79 42.59 -7.91
CA THR A 483 -23.95 41.80 -7.48
C THR A 483 -23.78 41.34 -6.02
N LEU A 484 -22.54 41.12 -5.57
CA LEU A 484 -22.22 40.71 -4.21
C LEU A 484 -20.82 41.21 -3.81
N VAL A 485 -20.70 41.77 -2.60
CA VAL A 485 -19.42 42.13 -1.97
C VAL A 485 -19.42 41.58 -0.54
N ILE A 486 -18.45 40.74 -0.20
CA ILE A 486 -18.32 40.15 1.13
C ILE A 486 -16.87 40.25 1.61
N ASP A 487 -16.71 40.72 2.85
CA ASP A 487 -15.42 40.78 3.55
C ASP A 487 -15.27 39.58 4.50
N PHE A 488 -14.06 39.02 4.55
CA PHE A 488 -13.69 37.86 5.35
C PHE A 488 -12.43 38.14 6.17
N ASP A 489 -12.44 37.64 7.41
CA ASP A 489 -11.29 37.59 8.30
C ASP A 489 -10.60 36.22 8.18
N VAL A 490 -9.26 36.22 8.29
CA VAL A 490 -8.43 35.01 8.17
C VAL A 490 -8.30 34.32 9.54
N ASP A 491 -8.73 33.05 9.65
CA ASP A 491 -8.56 32.28 10.88
C ASP A 491 -7.16 31.67 10.97
N PHE A 492 -6.30 32.31 11.77
CA PHE A 492 -4.94 31.84 12.02
C PHE A 492 -4.85 30.62 12.94
N SER A 493 -5.88 30.34 13.74
CA SER A 493 -5.86 29.26 14.74
C SER A 493 -5.98 27.88 14.09
N ASN A 494 -6.64 27.80 12.94
CA ASN A 494 -6.91 26.56 12.21
C ASN A 494 -6.16 26.46 10.86
N ARG A 495 -4.99 27.11 10.75
CA ARG A 495 -4.15 27.03 9.55
C ARG A 495 -3.63 25.60 9.31
N LYS A 496 -3.64 25.13 8.06
CA LYS A 496 -3.07 23.84 7.66
C LYS A 496 -1.95 24.04 6.66
N LEU A 497 -0.80 23.41 6.88
CA LEU A 497 0.27 23.33 5.88
C LEU A 497 -0.14 22.30 4.82
N LEU A 498 -0.05 22.69 3.56
CA LEU A 498 -0.30 21.82 2.41
C LEU A 498 0.91 21.87 1.47
N GLU A 499 1.28 20.71 0.96
CA GLU A 499 2.38 20.58 0.00
C GLU A 499 1.80 20.05 -1.33
N SER A 500 2.00 20.81 -2.40
CA SER A 500 1.85 20.32 -3.78
C SER A 500 3.22 19.87 -4.31
N ARG A 501 3.25 19.20 -5.47
CA ARG A 501 4.50 18.79 -6.14
C ARG A 501 5.45 19.96 -6.43
N SER A 502 4.91 21.17 -6.65
CA SER A 502 5.66 22.35 -7.07
C SER A 502 5.73 23.48 -6.03
N SER A 503 4.91 23.47 -4.96
CA SER A 503 4.88 24.57 -3.98
C SER A 503 4.36 24.12 -2.61
N ARG A 504 4.93 24.70 -1.55
CA ARG A 504 4.37 24.64 -0.19
C ARG A 504 3.47 25.85 0.03
N TYR A 505 2.33 25.67 0.70
CA TYR A 505 1.43 26.76 1.02
C TYR A 505 0.65 26.52 2.32
N TYR A 506 0.38 27.60 3.06
CA TYR A 506 -0.54 27.60 4.18
C TYR A 506 -1.97 27.83 3.68
N ARG A 507 -2.88 26.95 4.09
CA ARG A 507 -4.32 27.13 3.90
C ARG A 507 -4.96 27.67 5.18
N TYR A 508 -5.61 28.81 5.05
CA TYR A 508 -6.34 29.49 6.10
C TYR A 508 -7.85 29.39 5.83
N PRO A 509 -8.65 28.93 6.80
CA PRO A 509 -10.10 29.10 6.76
C PRO A 509 -10.47 30.59 6.79
N LEU A 510 -11.50 30.97 6.02
CA LEU A 510 -12.02 32.33 6.00
C LEU A 510 -13.35 32.41 6.74
N VAL A 511 -13.47 33.38 7.65
CA VAL A 511 -14.67 33.64 8.44
C VAL A 511 -15.33 34.92 7.92
N PRO A 512 -16.60 34.89 7.47
CA PRO A 512 -17.26 36.09 6.97
C PRO A 512 -17.48 37.10 8.09
N THR A 513 -17.12 38.36 7.85
CA THR A 513 -17.33 39.45 8.82
C THR A 513 -18.82 39.86 8.92
N GLN A 514 -19.67 39.38 7.99
CA GLN A 514 -21.12 39.60 7.97
C GLN A 514 -21.91 38.29 7.90
N ASP A 515 -22.98 38.17 8.69
CA ASP A 515 -23.81 36.96 8.84
C ASP A 515 -24.70 36.60 7.62
N LYS A 516 -24.45 37.20 6.45
CA LYS A 516 -25.31 37.11 5.25
C LYS A 516 -24.69 36.32 4.10
N LEU A 517 -23.98 35.22 4.38
CA LEU A 517 -23.37 34.38 3.34
C LEU A 517 -24.41 33.76 2.36
N ASN A 518 -25.65 33.53 2.85
CA ASN A 518 -26.64 32.68 2.18
C ASN A 518 -27.76 33.41 1.41
N ARG A 519 -27.64 34.69 1.05
CA ARG A 519 -28.80 35.47 0.54
C ARG A 519 -28.66 36.10 -0.84
N VAL A 520 -27.56 35.89 -1.55
CA VAL A 520 -27.39 36.48 -2.89
C VAL A 520 -27.04 35.40 -3.90
N PRO A 521 -27.84 35.25 -4.98
CA PRO A 521 -27.64 34.18 -5.96
C PRO A 521 -26.49 34.48 -6.92
N VAL A 522 -25.62 33.49 -7.14
CA VAL A 522 -24.57 33.50 -8.18
C VAL A 522 -25.07 32.72 -9.38
N HIS A 523 -24.99 33.31 -10.57
CA HIS A 523 -25.44 32.71 -11.84
C HIS A 523 -24.38 31.76 -12.43
N SER A 524 -24.78 30.94 -13.42
CA SER A 524 -23.89 29.98 -14.09
C SER A 524 -22.65 30.59 -14.75
N HIS A 525 -22.71 31.87 -15.10
CA HIS A 525 -21.58 32.66 -15.58
C HIS A 525 -21.48 33.92 -14.72
N ALA A 526 -20.38 34.06 -13.99
CA ALA A 526 -20.12 35.20 -13.13
C ALA A 526 -18.63 35.58 -13.17
N ALA A 527 -18.35 36.87 -13.24
CA ALA A 527 -17.00 37.39 -13.04
C ALA A 527 -16.74 37.56 -11.54
N VAL A 528 -15.61 37.08 -11.05
CA VAL A 528 -15.22 37.16 -9.64
C VAL A 528 -13.86 37.83 -9.50
N ASP A 529 -13.83 38.90 -8.70
CA ASP A 529 -12.60 39.57 -8.29
C ASP A 529 -12.40 39.40 -6.78
N VAL A 530 -11.22 38.98 -6.36
CA VAL A 530 -10.82 38.82 -4.96
C VAL A 530 -9.69 39.80 -4.67
N HIS A 531 -9.79 40.53 -3.57
CA HIS A 531 -8.72 41.39 -3.08
C HIS A 531 -8.25 40.87 -1.72
N VAL A 532 -6.98 40.49 -1.62
CA VAL A 532 -6.36 39.96 -0.40
C VAL A 532 -5.44 41.03 0.17
N ARG A 533 -5.65 41.43 1.42
CA ARG A 533 -4.80 42.39 2.13
C ARG A 533 -3.71 41.65 2.90
N ILE A 534 -2.46 42.03 2.67
CA ILE A 534 -1.27 41.42 3.26
C ILE A 534 -0.49 42.51 4.01
N ASP A 535 -0.01 42.21 5.20
CA ASP A 535 0.93 43.08 5.92
C ASP A 535 2.34 42.49 5.86
N HIS A 536 3.32 43.29 5.43
CA HIS A 536 4.74 43.02 5.60
C HIS A 536 5.24 43.76 6.86
N ILE A 537 6.07 43.10 7.70
CA ILE A 537 6.46 43.64 9.02
C ILE A 537 7.45 44.83 8.94
N VAL A 538 7.92 45.23 7.76
CA VAL A 538 8.91 46.31 7.63
C VAL A 538 8.26 47.65 7.24
N THR A 539 8.02 48.47 8.26
CA THR A 539 7.96 49.95 8.25
C THR A 539 7.70 50.67 6.92
N SER A 540 6.45 50.62 6.43
CA SER A 540 5.82 51.74 5.71
C SER A 540 4.30 51.55 5.73
N THR A 541 3.56 52.64 5.91
CA THR A 541 2.12 52.70 6.20
C THR A 541 1.20 52.30 5.02
N ASP A 542 1.67 51.49 4.07
CA ASP A 542 0.87 51.04 2.93
C ASP A 542 0.63 49.54 3.03
N SER A 543 -0.65 49.16 3.16
CA SER A 543 -1.11 47.79 3.05
C SER A 543 -1.14 47.38 1.58
N ASP A 544 -0.38 46.36 1.21
CA ASP A 544 -0.44 45.81 -0.14
C ASP A 544 -1.71 44.95 -0.31
N THR A 545 -2.42 45.19 -1.41
CA THR A 545 -3.60 44.40 -1.78
C THR A 545 -3.33 43.63 -3.07
N THR A 546 -3.31 42.30 -2.96
CA THR A 546 -3.15 41.38 -4.09
C THR A 546 -4.51 41.05 -4.70
N GLN A 547 -4.65 41.14 -6.03
CA GLN A 547 -5.91 40.91 -6.71
C GLN A 547 -5.91 39.59 -7.50
N LEU A 548 -6.88 38.71 -7.24
CA LEU A 548 -7.14 37.51 -8.04
C LEU A 548 -8.40 37.73 -8.87
N LYS A 549 -8.38 37.36 -10.16
CA LYS A 549 -9.50 37.55 -11.08
C LYS A 549 -9.90 36.25 -11.76
N CYS A 550 -11.20 35.98 -11.82
CA CYS A 550 -11.79 34.93 -12.65
C CYS A 550 -12.88 35.60 -13.51
N PRO A 551 -12.61 35.90 -14.80
CA PRO A 551 -13.54 36.66 -15.63
C PRO A 551 -14.80 35.88 -16.01
N ASP A 552 -14.76 34.53 -16.01
CA ASP A 552 -15.91 33.68 -16.25
C ASP A 552 -15.87 32.41 -15.38
N LEU A 553 -16.60 32.44 -14.26
CA LEU A 553 -16.76 31.32 -13.36
C LEU A 553 -17.91 30.42 -13.84
N GLU A 554 -17.59 29.38 -14.61
CA GLU A 554 -18.58 28.43 -15.09
C GLU A 554 -19.10 27.52 -13.98
N LEU A 555 -20.32 27.76 -13.51
CA LEU A 555 -21.01 26.92 -12.53
C LEU A 555 -22.07 26.04 -13.22
N PRO A 556 -22.03 24.71 -13.03
CA PRO A 556 -22.93 23.79 -13.72
C PRO A 556 -24.38 24.05 -13.32
N SER A 557 -25.26 24.16 -14.33
CA SER A 557 -26.65 24.58 -14.14
C SER A 557 -27.56 23.51 -13.53
N ASN A 558 -27.12 22.27 -13.31
CA ASN A 558 -27.96 21.14 -12.86
C ASN A 558 -27.28 20.26 -11.78
N SER A 559 -26.54 20.82 -10.83
CA SER A 559 -25.91 20.05 -9.75
C SER A 559 -26.80 19.94 -8.51
N SER A 560 -27.04 18.73 -8.01
CA SER A 560 -27.69 18.49 -6.69
C SER A 560 -26.72 18.50 -5.50
N GLY A 561 -25.41 18.61 -5.77
CA GLY A 561 -24.34 18.51 -4.77
C GLY A 561 -23.59 19.81 -4.49
N LYS A 562 -22.66 19.77 -3.53
CA LYS A 562 -21.74 20.87 -3.22
C LYS A 562 -20.69 20.97 -4.33
N ILE A 563 -20.47 22.18 -4.86
CA ILE A 563 -19.46 22.45 -5.88
C ILE A 563 -18.31 23.23 -5.26
N TRP A 564 -17.07 22.85 -5.58
CA TRP A 564 -15.89 23.64 -5.24
C TRP A 564 -15.30 24.27 -6.49
N LYS A 565 -14.93 25.54 -6.40
CA LYS A 565 -14.20 26.25 -7.45
C LYS A 565 -12.98 26.95 -6.88
N GLN A 566 -11.94 26.99 -7.69
CA GLN A 566 -10.69 27.68 -7.40
C GLN A 566 -10.66 29.01 -8.16
N ILE A 567 -10.18 30.06 -7.49
CA ILE A 567 -9.91 31.38 -8.06
C ILE A 567 -8.45 31.71 -7.77
N GLY A 568 -7.71 32.08 -8.81
CA GLY A 568 -6.26 32.26 -8.75
C GLY A 568 -5.48 30.97 -9.01
N SER A 569 -4.16 31.11 -9.09
CA SER A 569 -3.21 30.02 -9.33
C SER A 569 -2.00 30.21 -8.41
N LEU A 570 -1.34 29.09 -8.09
CA LEU A 570 -0.03 29.13 -7.41
C LEU A 570 1.13 29.37 -8.40
N GLU A 571 0.85 29.34 -9.71
CA GLU A 571 1.86 29.47 -10.77
C GLU A 571 1.91 30.88 -11.39
N ASP A 572 0.99 31.76 -11.00
CA ASP A 572 0.87 33.12 -11.54
C ASP A 572 1.65 34.16 -10.72
N ALA A 573 1.80 35.38 -11.27
CA ALA A 573 2.53 36.50 -10.65
C ALA A 573 2.02 36.94 -9.25
N SER A 574 0.87 36.43 -8.81
CA SER A 574 0.31 36.61 -7.47
C SER A 574 -0.09 35.23 -6.96
N PRO A 575 0.87 34.45 -6.44
CA PRO A 575 0.67 33.03 -6.17
C PRO A 575 -0.25 32.88 -4.96
N MET A 576 -1.57 32.83 -5.18
CA MET A 576 -2.56 32.63 -4.12
C MET A 576 -3.77 31.92 -4.72
N ILE A 577 -4.36 31.01 -3.95
CA ILE A 577 -5.58 30.31 -4.34
C ILE A 577 -6.68 30.57 -3.32
N LEU A 578 -7.83 31.07 -3.80
CA LEU A 578 -9.07 31.06 -3.06
C LEU A 578 -9.94 29.87 -3.51
N LEU A 579 -10.28 28.98 -2.58
CA LEU A 579 -11.24 27.89 -2.80
C LEU A 579 -12.61 28.29 -2.27
N CYS A 580 -13.60 28.28 -3.15
CA CYS A 580 -14.99 28.67 -2.88
C CYS A 580 -15.92 27.47 -2.97
N GLN A 581 -16.72 27.23 -1.93
CA GLN A 581 -17.80 26.26 -1.94
C GLN A 581 -19.14 26.91 -2.31
N PHE A 582 -19.78 26.37 -3.33
CA PHE A 582 -21.12 26.73 -3.79
C PHE A 582 -22.10 25.59 -3.51
N VAL A 583 -23.32 25.93 -3.10
CA VAL A 583 -24.39 24.98 -2.76
C VAL A 583 -25.69 25.44 -3.42
N PRO A 584 -26.55 24.53 -3.94
CA PRO A 584 -27.85 24.89 -4.52
C PRO A 584 -28.71 25.69 -3.54
N SER A 585 -29.23 26.84 -4.00
CA SER A 585 -30.16 27.66 -3.22
C SER A 585 -31.60 27.31 -3.63
N HIS A 586 -32.42 26.82 -2.69
CA HIS A 586 -33.85 26.62 -2.92
C HIS A 586 -34.62 27.90 -2.57
N GLY A 587 -34.71 28.83 -3.52
CA GLY A 587 -35.62 29.98 -3.41
C GLY A 587 -37.08 29.56 -3.63
N ASN A 588 -38.01 30.11 -2.84
CA ASN A 588 -39.45 29.90 -3.02
C ASN A 588 -39.86 30.30 -4.45
N GLN A 589 -40.46 29.35 -5.18
CA GLN A 589 -41.02 29.56 -6.51
C GLN A 589 -42.08 30.68 -6.47
N SER A 590 -41.81 31.81 -7.12
CA SER A 590 -42.86 32.69 -7.61
C SER A 590 -42.96 32.52 -9.12
N ASP A 591 -44.16 32.19 -9.59
CA ASP A 591 -44.55 32.05 -11.00
C ASP A 591 -44.21 33.32 -11.79
N ASP A 592 -43.06 33.34 -12.47
CA ASP A 592 -42.90 34.02 -13.75
C ASP A 592 -41.66 33.51 -14.50
N ASP A 593 -41.76 33.51 -15.82
CA ASP A 593 -40.93 32.77 -16.79
C ASP A 593 -39.38 32.89 -16.64
N ARG A 594 -38.72 31.73 -16.83
CA ARG A 594 -37.26 31.44 -16.83
C ARG A 594 -36.63 31.23 -15.45
N ALA A 595 -36.69 30.00 -14.95
CA ALA A 595 -35.92 29.56 -13.78
C ALA A 595 -34.41 29.66 -14.05
N VAL A 596 -33.77 30.73 -13.57
CA VAL A 596 -32.32 30.84 -13.49
C VAL A 596 -31.89 29.97 -12.31
N PHE A 597 -30.98 29.01 -12.55
CA PHE A 597 -30.43 28.19 -11.46
C PHE A 597 -29.50 29.04 -10.59
N GLU A 598 -29.73 29.04 -9.28
CA GLU A 598 -29.04 29.92 -8.33
C GLU A 598 -28.22 29.11 -7.31
N LEU A 599 -26.95 29.48 -7.13
CA LEU A 599 -26.04 28.87 -6.15
C LEU A 599 -25.67 29.88 -5.05
N ALA A 600 -25.59 29.40 -3.80
CA ALA A 600 -25.17 30.15 -2.62
C ALA A 600 -23.75 29.76 -2.18
N LEU A 601 -22.96 30.75 -1.74
CA LEU A 601 -21.61 30.54 -1.21
C LEU A 601 -21.67 30.05 0.25
N ARG A 602 -20.88 29.05 0.63
CA ARG A 602 -20.98 28.44 1.98
C ARG A 602 -19.68 28.43 2.79
N THR A 603 -18.57 28.05 2.18
CA THR A 603 -17.29 27.87 2.87
C THR A 603 -16.16 28.33 1.97
N MET A 604 -15.14 28.98 2.55
CA MET A 604 -13.97 29.41 1.80
C MET A 604 -12.65 29.18 2.52
N PHE A 605 -11.61 28.94 1.71
CA PHE A 605 -10.24 28.78 2.17
C PHE A 605 -9.29 29.59 1.29
N LEU A 606 -8.42 30.37 1.90
CA LEU A 606 -7.32 31.05 1.22
C LEU A 606 -6.04 30.21 1.37
N SER A 607 -5.32 30.00 0.29
CA SER A 607 -4.03 29.31 0.26
C SER A 607 -2.95 30.29 -0.17
N VAL A 608 -1.92 30.47 0.67
CA VAL A 608 -0.80 31.40 0.45
C VAL A 608 0.52 30.61 0.51
N PRO A 609 1.43 30.78 -0.45
CA PRO A 609 2.73 30.12 -0.48
C PRO A 609 3.51 30.32 0.80
N CYS A 610 4.26 29.27 1.13
CA CYS A 610 5.18 29.31 2.25
C CYS A 610 6.50 29.96 1.88
#